data_AF-A0A3R7UT74-F1
#
_entry.id   AF-A0A3R7UT74-F1
#
_cell.length_a   1.000
_cell.length_b   1.000
_cell.length_c   1.000
_cell.angle_alpha   90.00
_cell.angle_beta   90.00
_cell.angle_gamma   90.00
#
_symmetry.space_group_name_H-M   'P 1'
#
loop_
_entity.id
_entity.type
_entity.pdbx_description
1 polymer ?
#
loop_
_entity_poly.entity_id
_entity_poly.type
_entity_poly.pdbx_seq_one_letter_code
_entity_poly.pdbx_strand_id
1 'polypeptide(L)'
;MASIRDVLGILFGTFLVGFSIGNAGLGKVAPYFIDGAENTKMIVTRMFEPHCMIPLIEEQLANGDESYCLNAVGVWDGVDFLFLGLGLFVLLYGRVGFTRVGRRSQRLYHVLFATGAALFSIAILDRLNFLPRAASSEGLSELIPFYVHPFLVQCLIAAIGAFLMGGPKYWEAEAIEQSRERLTKQRDVADAFRGAFGSVKMSLTSRSGTTKRIARSRILKKDSHLHMRRTPSKSIKVLATCPYCKGGGCKECGNTGTL
;
A
#
# COMPACT_ATOMS: atom_id res chain seq x y z
N MET A 1 13.77 -3.80 -4.17
CA MET A 1 13.63 -3.89 -5.64
C MET A 1 12.16 -3.66 -5.96
N ALA A 2 11.84 -2.70 -6.82
CA ALA A 2 10.46 -2.45 -7.21
C ALA A 2 9.90 -3.69 -7.92
N SER A 3 8.67 -4.09 -7.60
CA SER A 3 8.02 -5.20 -8.30
C SER A 3 7.78 -4.81 -9.76
N ILE A 4 7.76 -5.77 -10.69
CA ILE A 4 7.41 -5.53 -12.11
C ILE A 4 6.10 -4.73 -12.23
N ARG A 5 5.15 -5.01 -11.33
CA ARG A 5 3.87 -4.28 -11.23
C ARG A 5 4.07 -2.80 -10.89
N ASP A 6 5.01 -2.48 -10.00
CA ASP A 6 5.30 -1.10 -9.60
C ASP A 6 5.97 -0.34 -10.75
N VAL A 7 6.85 -1.01 -11.51
CA VAL A 7 7.50 -0.43 -12.69
C VAL A 7 6.48 -0.13 -13.78
N LEU A 8 5.58 -1.07 -14.08
CA LEU A 8 4.49 -0.87 -15.05
C LEU A 8 3.57 0.28 -14.63
N GLY A 9 3.20 0.34 -13.35
CA GLY A 9 2.39 1.43 -12.80
C GLY A 9 3.07 2.79 -12.92
N ILE A 10 4.37 2.87 -12.62
CA ILE A 10 5.16 4.10 -12.75
C ILE A 10 5.21 4.54 -14.21
N LEU A 11 5.55 3.64 -15.14
CA LEU A 11 5.63 3.95 -16.57
C LEU A 11 4.28 4.46 -17.10
N PHE A 12 3.20 3.74 -16.80
CA PHE A 12 1.85 4.11 -17.21
C PHE A 12 1.42 5.47 -16.62
N GLY A 13 1.64 5.69 -15.32
CA GLY A 13 1.33 6.94 -14.65
C GLY A 13 2.12 8.12 -15.21
N THR A 14 3.43 7.95 -15.43
CA THR A 14 4.28 8.99 -16.06
C THR A 14 3.86 9.28 -17.49
N PHE A 15 3.45 8.25 -18.24
CA PHE A 15 2.99 8.43 -19.62
C PHE A 15 1.71 9.26 -19.67
N LEU A 16 0.72 8.98 -18.82
CA LEU A 16 -0.53 9.73 -18.80
C LEU A 16 -0.34 11.20 -18.40
N VAL A 17 0.46 11.45 -17.36
CA VAL A 17 0.78 12.83 -16.94
C VAL A 17 1.58 13.54 -18.03
N GLY A 18 2.59 12.87 -18.59
CA GLY A 18 3.43 13.42 -19.65
C GLY A 18 2.64 13.73 -20.92
N PHE A 19 1.72 12.85 -21.30
CA PHE A 19 0.82 13.06 -22.44
C PHE A 19 -0.10 14.27 -22.21
N SER A 20 -0.74 14.36 -21.04
CA SER A 20 -1.64 15.49 -20.73
C SER A 20 -0.91 16.84 -20.74
N ILE A 21 0.26 16.92 -20.10
CA ILE A 21 1.09 18.14 -20.10
C ILE A 21 1.63 18.45 -21.50
N GLY A 22 2.12 17.43 -22.21
CA GLY A 22 2.66 17.59 -23.56
C GLY A 22 1.61 18.04 -24.57
N ASN A 23 0.39 17.52 -24.47
CA ASN A 23 -0.71 17.82 -25.38
C ASN A 23 -1.36 19.17 -25.04
N ALA A 24 -1.92 19.30 -23.84
CA ALA A 24 -2.69 20.49 -23.45
C ALA A 24 -1.80 21.67 -23.03
N GLY A 25 -0.70 21.39 -22.32
CA GLY A 25 0.19 22.43 -21.78
C GLY A 25 1.22 22.94 -22.78
N LEU A 26 1.74 22.08 -23.65
CA LEU A 26 2.84 22.41 -24.56
C LEU A 26 2.47 22.34 -26.05
N GLY A 27 1.35 21.73 -26.43
CA GLY A 27 0.96 21.55 -27.84
C GLY A 27 1.93 20.72 -28.67
N LYS A 28 2.78 19.91 -28.04
CA LYS A 28 3.87 19.17 -28.70
C LYS A 28 3.47 17.80 -29.20
N VAL A 29 2.26 17.36 -28.87
CA VAL A 29 1.78 16.02 -29.26
C VAL A 29 1.19 16.07 -30.66
N ALA A 30 0.39 17.09 -31.03
CA ALA A 30 -0.15 17.24 -32.38
C ALA A 30 0.91 17.19 -33.50
N PRO A 31 2.01 17.96 -33.45
CA PRO A 31 3.01 17.97 -34.52
C PRO A 31 3.82 16.67 -34.64
N TYR A 32 3.68 15.73 -33.69
CA TYR A 32 4.32 14.42 -33.81
C TYR A 32 3.52 13.44 -34.68
N PHE A 33 2.20 13.66 -34.78
CA PHE A 33 1.28 12.76 -35.47
C PHE A 33 0.61 13.37 -36.70
N ILE A 34 0.60 14.70 -36.82
CA ILE A 34 -0.11 15.43 -37.86
C ILE A 34 0.85 16.46 -38.47
N ASP A 35 1.14 16.31 -39.75
CA ASP A 35 2.00 17.24 -40.47
C ASP A 35 1.28 18.59 -40.67
N GLY A 36 1.98 19.70 -40.37
CA GLY A 36 1.43 21.06 -40.43
C GLY A 36 0.75 21.56 -39.15
N ALA A 37 0.53 20.69 -38.15
CA ALA A 37 -0.09 21.07 -36.87
C ALA A 37 0.91 21.74 -35.91
N GLU A 38 1.35 22.96 -36.22
CA GLU A 38 2.34 23.67 -35.40
C GLU A 38 1.79 24.08 -34.02
N ASN A 39 2.37 23.53 -32.95
CA ASN A 39 2.07 23.87 -31.56
C ASN A 39 0.56 23.98 -31.26
N THR A 40 -0.21 22.99 -31.69
CA THR A 40 -1.64 22.89 -31.38
C THR A 40 -1.89 21.72 -30.44
N LYS A 41 -2.99 21.82 -29.69
CA LYS A 41 -3.48 20.75 -28.84
C LYS A 41 -4.41 19.85 -29.65
N MET A 42 -4.28 18.54 -29.50
CA MET A 42 -5.28 17.59 -30.01
C MET A 42 -6.43 17.39 -29.02
N ILE A 43 -7.67 17.49 -29.49
CA ILE A 43 -8.85 17.17 -28.69
C ILE A 43 -9.09 15.66 -28.75
N VAL A 44 -8.60 14.93 -27.74
CA VAL A 44 -8.59 13.45 -27.71
C VAL A 44 -9.97 12.84 -27.93
N THR A 45 -11.04 13.43 -27.40
CA THR A 45 -12.41 12.93 -27.61
C THR A 45 -12.88 13.04 -29.06
N ARG A 46 -12.50 14.11 -29.75
CA ARG A 46 -12.89 14.34 -31.15
C ARG A 46 -12.09 13.47 -32.10
N MET A 47 -10.88 13.06 -31.73
CA MET A 47 -10.07 12.12 -32.53
C MET A 47 -10.73 10.74 -32.73
N PHE A 48 -11.76 10.38 -31.94
CA PHE A 48 -12.54 9.16 -32.16
C PHE A 48 -13.67 9.34 -33.20
N GLU A 49 -13.92 10.57 -33.64
CA GLU A 49 -14.95 10.87 -34.61
C GLU A 49 -14.41 10.68 -36.05
N PRO A 50 -15.22 10.15 -36.98
CA PRO A 50 -14.75 9.79 -38.32
C PRO A 50 -14.31 10.99 -39.17
N HIS A 51 -14.64 12.22 -38.77
CA HIS A 51 -14.23 13.45 -39.44
C HIS A 51 -12.93 14.05 -38.86
N CYS A 52 -12.33 13.39 -37.87
CA CYS A 52 -11.04 13.76 -37.29
C CYS A 52 -9.95 12.74 -37.62
N MET A 53 -10.01 12.14 -38.81
CA MET A 53 -8.92 11.30 -39.31
C MET A 53 -7.72 12.18 -39.68
N ILE A 54 -6.52 11.75 -39.29
CA ILE A 54 -5.24 12.45 -39.56
C ILE A 54 -5.13 12.98 -41.00
N PRO A 55 -5.33 12.18 -42.07
CA PRO A 55 -5.16 12.68 -43.44
C PRO A 55 -6.15 13.79 -43.81
N LEU A 56 -7.35 13.80 -43.23
CA LEU A 56 -8.35 14.85 -43.47
C LEU A 56 -7.98 16.14 -42.74
N ILE A 57 -7.39 16.02 -41.55
CA ILE A 57 -6.89 17.16 -40.78
C ILE A 57 -5.70 17.80 -41.51
N GLU A 58 -4.78 16.99 -42.04
CA GLU A 58 -3.64 17.48 -42.81
C GLU A 58 -4.08 18.20 -44.09
N GLU A 59 -5.11 17.70 -44.78
CA GLU A 59 -5.70 18.38 -45.93
C GLU A 59 -6.33 19.73 -45.55
N GLN A 60 -7.08 19.80 -44.45
CA GLN A 60 -7.65 21.05 -43.94
C GLN A 60 -6.55 22.06 -43.59
N LEU A 61 -5.49 21.61 -42.93
CA LEU A 61 -4.36 22.47 -42.56
C LEU A 61 -3.56 22.92 -43.80
N ALA A 62 -3.41 22.06 -44.81
CA ALA A 62 -2.77 22.42 -46.06
C ALA A 62 -3.55 23.49 -46.84
N ASN A 63 -4.89 23.50 -46.71
CA ASN A 63 -5.76 24.52 -47.27
C ASN A 63 -5.78 25.82 -46.45
N GLY A 64 -5.19 25.83 -45.26
CA GLY A 64 -5.14 26.98 -44.35
C GLY A 64 -6.39 27.13 -43.47
N ASP A 65 -7.24 26.11 -43.40
CA ASP A 65 -8.45 26.12 -42.58
C ASP A 65 -8.16 25.70 -41.13
N GLU A 66 -8.87 26.31 -40.17
CA GLU A 66 -8.83 25.87 -38.77
C GLU A 66 -9.53 24.51 -38.65
N SER A 67 -8.83 23.51 -38.08
CA SER A 67 -9.43 22.19 -37.90
C SER A 67 -10.21 22.07 -36.59
N TYR A 68 -11.42 21.55 -36.69
CA TYR A 68 -12.33 21.30 -35.56
C TYR A 68 -11.75 20.34 -34.50
N CYS A 69 -10.76 19.54 -34.88
CA CYS A 69 -10.15 18.49 -34.06
C CYS A 69 -8.96 18.99 -33.23
N LEU A 70 -8.45 20.17 -33.55
CA LEU A 70 -7.34 20.83 -32.87
C LEU A 70 -7.84 22.02 -32.05
N ASN A 71 -7.06 22.41 -31.05
CA ASN A 71 -7.34 23.56 -30.20
C ASN A 71 -6.06 24.32 -29.87
N ALA A 72 -6.22 25.53 -29.34
CA ALA A 72 -5.12 26.33 -28.84
C ALA A 72 -4.46 25.68 -27.60
N VAL A 73 -3.15 25.91 -27.47
CA VAL A 73 -2.37 25.46 -26.31
C VAL A 73 -2.80 26.23 -25.06
N GLY A 74 -2.82 25.55 -23.91
CA GLY A 74 -3.24 26.12 -22.64
C GLY A 74 -4.73 26.00 -22.36
N VAL A 75 -5.53 25.52 -23.34
CA VAL A 75 -6.94 25.16 -23.10
C VAL A 75 -6.97 23.72 -22.58
N TRP A 76 -7.45 23.53 -21.35
CA TRP A 76 -7.56 22.21 -20.74
C TRP A 76 -9.00 21.68 -20.86
N ASP A 77 -9.15 20.47 -21.41
CA ASP A 77 -10.44 19.80 -21.50
C ASP A 77 -10.58 18.77 -20.37
N GLY A 78 -11.81 18.33 -20.11
CA GLY A 78 -12.08 17.35 -19.05
C GLY A 78 -11.29 16.05 -19.19
N VAL A 79 -10.96 15.63 -20.43
CA VAL A 79 -10.13 14.44 -20.70
C VAL A 79 -8.69 14.65 -20.25
N ASP A 80 -8.12 15.84 -20.46
CA ASP A 80 -6.73 16.14 -20.07
C ASP A 80 -6.60 16.10 -18.55
N PHE A 81 -7.58 16.66 -17.83
CA PHE A 81 -7.67 16.57 -16.37
C PHE A 81 -7.89 15.14 -15.89
N LEU A 82 -8.68 14.33 -16.61
CA LEU A 82 -8.86 12.93 -16.28
C LEU A 82 -7.55 12.16 -16.40
N PHE A 83 -6.81 12.32 -17.51
CA PHE A 83 -5.51 11.65 -17.69
C PHE A 83 -4.46 12.14 -16.69
N LEU A 84 -4.42 13.44 -16.43
CA LEU A 84 -3.52 14.02 -15.42
C LEU A 84 -3.85 13.49 -14.02
N GLY A 85 -5.14 13.46 -13.67
CA GLY A 85 -5.64 12.95 -12.40
C GLY A 85 -5.38 11.45 -12.22
N LEU A 86 -5.70 10.64 -13.23
CA LEU A 86 -5.47 9.19 -13.22
C LEU A 86 -3.96 8.87 -13.16
N GLY A 87 -3.15 9.60 -13.94
CA GLY A 87 -1.70 9.43 -13.96
C GLY A 87 -1.06 9.78 -12.62
N LEU A 88 -1.40 10.95 -12.05
CA LEU A 88 -0.96 11.33 -10.69
C LEU A 88 -1.46 10.33 -9.65
N PHE A 89 -2.70 9.90 -9.76
CA PHE A 89 -3.28 8.93 -8.86
C PHE A 89 -2.49 7.61 -8.87
N VAL A 90 -2.17 7.05 -10.04
CA VAL A 90 -1.36 5.82 -10.13
C VAL A 90 0.03 6.01 -9.53
N LEU A 91 0.66 7.18 -9.76
CA LEU A 91 1.98 7.50 -9.22
C LEU A 91 1.96 7.67 -7.68
N LEU A 92 0.89 8.23 -7.14
CA LEU A 92 0.74 8.51 -5.71
C LEU A 92 0.18 7.32 -4.93
N TYR A 93 -0.66 6.49 -5.55
CA TYR A 93 -1.35 5.36 -4.92
C TYR A 93 -0.36 4.38 -4.27
N GLY A 94 0.76 4.09 -4.95
CA GLY A 94 1.80 3.21 -4.41
C GLY A 94 2.61 3.78 -3.24
N ARG A 95 2.51 5.10 -3.01
CA ARG A 95 3.38 5.89 -2.11
C ARG A 95 2.65 6.36 -0.85
N VAL A 96 1.33 6.50 -0.90
CA VAL A 96 0.50 6.77 0.28
C VAL A 96 0.29 5.46 1.05
N GLY A 97 1.25 5.14 1.93
CA GLY A 97 1.08 4.06 2.89
C GLY A 97 0.02 4.45 3.92
N PHE A 98 -1.12 3.76 3.95
CA PHE A 98 -2.07 3.89 5.05
C PHE A 98 -1.46 3.27 6.32
N THR A 99 -0.95 4.12 7.21
CA THR A 99 -0.19 3.77 8.42
C THR A 99 -1.03 3.26 9.59
N ARG A 100 -2.32 2.98 9.40
CA ARG A 100 -3.22 2.61 10.51
C ARG A 100 -3.44 1.09 10.56
N VAL A 101 -2.65 0.42 11.39
CA VAL A 101 -2.85 -1.00 11.73
C VAL A 101 -3.81 -1.11 12.93
N GLY A 102 -4.85 -1.95 12.81
CA GLY A 102 -5.77 -2.28 13.91
C GLY A 102 -7.13 -2.84 13.46
N ARG A 103 -7.89 -3.45 14.40
CA ARG A 103 -9.23 -4.04 14.11
C ARG A 103 -10.25 -3.05 13.52
N ARG A 104 -10.12 -1.75 13.82
CA ARG A 104 -10.98 -0.70 13.25
C ARG A 104 -10.64 -0.39 11.79
N SER A 105 -9.38 -0.51 11.36
CA SER A 105 -9.01 -0.28 9.96
C SER A 105 -9.42 -1.46 9.06
N GLN A 106 -9.42 -2.69 9.56
CA GLN A 106 -9.99 -3.86 8.85
C GLN A 106 -11.50 -3.69 8.60
N ARG A 107 -12.27 -3.23 9.59
CA ARG A 107 -13.71 -2.97 9.40
C ARG A 107 -13.97 -1.85 8.39
N LEU A 108 -13.20 -0.77 8.49
CA LEU A 108 -13.31 0.35 7.57
C LEU A 108 -12.94 -0.07 6.14
N TYR A 109 -11.99 -0.99 5.97
CA TYR A 109 -11.69 -1.59 4.66
C TYR A 109 -12.86 -2.35 4.07
N HIS A 110 -13.52 -3.24 4.81
CA HIS A 110 -14.66 -3.97 4.27
C HIS A 110 -15.80 -3.04 3.83
N VAL A 111 -16.01 -1.95 4.58
CA VAL A 111 -16.97 -0.91 4.19
C VAL A 111 -16.51 -0.21 2.91
N LEU A 112 -15.28 0.29 2.86
CA LEU A 112 -14.74 0.95 1.66
C LEU A 112 -14.76 0.02 0.43
N PHE A 113 -14.40 -1.24 0.59
CA PHE A 113 -14.44 -2.24 -0.47
C PHE A 113 -15.86 -2.49 -0.96
N ALA A 114 -16.83 -2.65 -0.05
CA ALA A 114 -18.24 -2.83 -0.41
C ALA A 114 -18.80 -1.59 -1.11
N THR A 115 -18.47 -0.39 -0.64
CA THR A 115 -18.83 0.88 -1.30
C THR A 115 -18.17 0.98 -2.68
N GLY A 116 -16.89 0.62 -2.79
CA GLY A 116 -16.15 0.61 -4.05
C GLY A 116 -16.74 -0.36 -5.07
N ALA A 117 -17.08 -1.57 -4.62
CA ALA A 117 -17.76 -2.59 -5.42
C ALA A 117 -19.11 -2.08 -5.94
N ALA A 118 -19.91 -1.47 -5.06
CA ALA A 118 -21.18 -0.89 -5.44
C ALA A 118 -21.01 0.23 -6.50
N LEU A 119 -20.07 1.16 -6.30
CA LEU A 119 -19.80 2.24 -7.26
C LEU A 119 -19.30 1.71 -8.62
N PHE A 120 -18.42 0.71 -8.60
CA PHE A 120 -17.92 0.08 -9.82
C PHE A 120 -19.02 -0.68 -10.57
N SER A 121 -19.87 -1.43 -9.84
CA SER A 121 -21.04 -2.09 -10.41
C SER A 121 -22.04 -1.09 -10.98
N ILE A 122 -22.28 0.04 -10.31
CA ILE A 122 -23.14 1.12 -10.82
C ILE A 122 -22.57 1.67 -12.12
N ALA A 123 -21.26 1.91 -12.22
CA ALA A 123 -20.64 2.39 -13.45
C ALA A 123 -20.77 1.37 -14.61
N ILE A 124 -20.74 0.06 -14.32
CA ILE A 124 -20.98 -0.98 -15.34
C ILE A 124 -22.46 -1.01 -15.75
N LEU A 125 -23.37 -0.99 -14.78
CA LEU A 125 -24.82 -0.94 -15.02
C LEU A 125 -25.22 0.28 -15.84
N ASP A 126 -24.50 1.40 -15.64
CA ASP A 126 -24.71 2.64 -16.38
C ASP A 126 -24.32 2.47 -17.85
N ARG A 127 -23.25 1.72 -18.15
CA ARG A 127 -22.89 1.37 -19.54
C ARG A 127 -23.92 0.48 -20.22
N LEU A 128 -24.55 -0.39 -19.44
CA LEU A 128 -25.57 -1.32 -19.91
C LEU A 128 -26.95 -0.66 -20.04
N ASN A 129 -27.06 0.66 -19.83
CA ASN A 129 -28.31 1.44 -19.85
C ASN A 129 -29.40 0.86 -18.92
N PHE A 130 -28.99 0.19 -17.85
CA PHE A 130 -29.92 -0.46 -16.92
C PHE A 130 -30.40 0.49 -15.80
N LEU A 131 -29.76 1.66 -15.65
CA LEU A 131 -30.12 2.67 -14.66
C LEU A 131 -31.13 3.70 -15.21
N PRO A 132 -32.06 4.19 -14.37
CA PRO A 132 -32.92 5.30 -14.72
C PRO A 132 -32.10 6.57 -14.93
N ARG A 133 -32.54 7.44 -15.85
CA ARG A 133 -31.83 8.68 -16.28
C ARG A 133 -31.33 9.57 -15.13
N ALA A 134 -32.02 9.59 -13.99
CA ALA A 134 -31.63 10.39 -12.83
C ALA A 134 -30.37 9.87 -12.10
N ALA A 135 -30.02 8.60 -12.30
CA ALA A 135 -28.86 7.94 -11.69
C ALA A 135 -27.78 7.56 -12.73
N SER A 136 -28.00 7.87 -14.01
CA SER A 136 -27.05 7.60 -15.08
C SER A 136 -26.02 8.72 -15.22
N SER A 137 -24.90 8.43 -15.88
CA SER A 137 -23.87 9.43 -16.19
C SER A 137 -24.41 10.62 -16.99
N GLU A 138 -25.46 10.42 -17.80
CA GLU A 138 -26.18 11.48 -18.50
C GLU A 138 -26.84 12.45 -17.51
N GLY A 139 -27.67 11.96 -16.58
CA GLY A 139 -28.33 12.82 -15.59
C GLY A 139 -27.37 13.47 -14.60
N LEU A 140 -26.26 12.80 -14.27
CA LEU A 140 -25.22 13.40 -13.43
C LEU A 140 -24.44 14.50 -14.16
N SER A 141 -24.23 14.35 -15.47
CA SER A 141 -23.56 15.37 -16.29
C SER A 141 -24.40 16.63 -16.47
N GLU A 142 -25.73 16.52 -16.46
CA GLU A 142 -26.66 17.65 -16.51
C GLU A 142 -26.72 18.47 -15.20
N LEU A 143 -26.35 17.85 -14.07
CA LEU A 143 -26.37 18.51 -12.75
C LEU A 143 -25.09 19.34 -12.48
N ILE A 144 -24.02 19.09 -13.24
CA ILE A 144 -22.75 19.82 -13.11
C ILE A 144 -22.86 21.11 -13.94
N PRO A 145 -22.54 22.29 -13.40
CA PRO A 145 -22.71 23.59 -14.09
C PRO A 145 -21.70 23.84 -15.23
N PHE A 146 -20.99 22.80 -15.68
CA PHE A 146 -19.99 22.83 -16.74
C PHE A 146 -20.27 21.67 -17.70
N TYR A 147 -20.04 21.85 -19.01
CA TYR A 147 -20.25 20.78 -20.00
C TYR A 147 -19.23 19.66 -19.78
N VAL A 148 -19.65 18.59 -19.10
CA VAL A 148 -18.82 17.40 -18.86
C VAL A 148 -19.41 16.25 -19.67
N HIS A 149 -18.59 15.63 -20.51
CA HIS A 149 -19.03 14.48 -21.29
C HIS A 149 -19.45 13.32 -20.35
N PRO A 150 -20.63 12.69 -20.52
CA PRO A 150 -21.14 11.64 -19.62
C PRO A 150 -20.14 10.50 -19.36
N PHE A 151 -19.43 10.08 -20.40
CA PHE A 151 -18.34 9.11 -20.31
C PHE A 151 -17.26 9.46 -19.26
N LEU A 152 -16.91 10.73 -19.10
CA LEU A 152 -15.91 11.16 -18.11
C LEU A 152 -16.41 10.96 -16.68
N VAL A 153 -17.68 11.26 -16.44
CA VAL A 153 -18.33 11.03 -15.14
C VAL A 153 -18.34 9.54 -14.82
N GLN A 154 -18.67 8.71 -15.81
CA GLN A 154 -18.66 7.26 -15.68
C GLN A 154 -17.26 6.71 -15.36
N CYS A 155 -16.24 7.18 -16.08
CA CYS A 155 -14.85 6.80 -15.83
C CYS A 155 -14.38 7.25 -14.43
N LEU A 156 -14.81 8.43 -13.95
CA LEU A 156 -14.50 8.90 -12.61
C LEU A 156 -15.13 8.02 -11.52
N ILE A 157 -16.42 7.69 -11.65
CA ILE A 157 -17.11 6.81 -10.69
C ILE A 157 -16.47 5.42 -10.69
N ALA A 158 -16.15 4.88 -11.87
CA ALA A 158 -15.45 3.61 -12.01
C ALA A 158 -14.04 3.66 -11.38
N ALA A 159 -13.29 4.75 -11.59
CA ALA A 159 -11.96 4.92 -11.00
C ALA A 159 -12.01 5.04 -9.47
N ILE A 160 -12.99 5.76 -8.92
CA ILE A 160 -13.22 5.85 -7.47
C ILE A 160 -13.62 4.48 -6.91
N GLY A 161 -14.52 3.76 -7.58
CA GLY A 161 -14.92 2.41 -7.21
C GLY A 161 -13.74 1.43 -7.19
N ALA A 162 -12.94 1.45 -8.26
CA ALA A 162 -11.73 0.64 -8.38
C ALA A 162 -10.66 1.01 -7.34
N PHE A 163 -10.50 2.30 -6.99
CA PHE A 163 -9.60 2.74 -5.92
C PHE A 163 -10.02 2.17 -4.56
N LEU A 164 -11.30 2.27 -4.24
CA LEU A 164 -11.87 1.76 -3.01
C LEU A 164 -11.75 0.23 -2.91
N MET A 165 -11.84 -0.48 -4.04
CA MET A 165 -11.62 -1.93 -4.14
C MET A 165 -10.14 -2.35 -4.18
N GLY A 166 -9.27 -1.48 -4.72
CA GLY A 166 -7.85 -1.72 -4.98
C GLY A 166 -7.05 -2.11 -3.76
N GLY A 167 -7.65 -1.91 -2.59
CA GLY A 167 -7.39 -2.73 -1.45
C GLY A 167 -6.06 -2.40 -0.78
N PRO A 168 -6.01 -2.56 0.53
CA PRO A 168 -4.90 -2.08 1.28
C PRO A 168 -3.74 -3.07 1.26
N LYS A 169 -2.53 -2.50 1.21
CA LYS A 169 -1.24 -3.16 1.51
C LYS A 169 -1.14 -3.77 2.93
N TYR A 170 -2.27 -3.96 3.62
CA TYR A 170 -2.33 -4.51 4.97
C TYR A 170 -1.83 -5.96 5.02
N TRP A 171 -1.92 -6.75 3.95
CA TRP A 171 -1.40 -8.13 3.97
C TRP A 171 0.12 -8.18 4.18
N GLU A 172 0.86 -7.28 3.53
CA GLU A 172 2.31 -7.17 3.73
C GLU A 172 2.63 -6.60 5.11
N ALA A 173 1.88 -5.60 5.57
CA ALA A 173 2.08 -5.00 6.89
C ALA A 173 1.75 -5.97 8.04
N GLU A 174 0.67 -6.75 7.92
CA GLU A 174 0.19 -7.73 8.91
C GLU A 174 1.13 -8.94 8.97
N ALA A 175 1.64 -9.42 7.83
CA ALA A 175 2.66 -10.47 7.79
C ALA A 175 3.99 -10.02 8.45
N ILE A 176 4.40 -8.76 8.22
CA ILE A 176 5.59 -8.18 8.83
C ILE A 176 5.39 -8.00 10.34
N GLU A 177 4.23 -7.53 10.77
CA GLU A 177 3.93 -7.30 12.19
C GLU A 177 3.77 -8.61 12.97
N GLN A 178 3.12 -9.62 12.38
CA GLN A 178 3.03 -10.96 12.96
C GLN A 178 4.41 -11.62 13.08
N SER A 179 5.29 -11.39 12.09
CA SER A 179 6.69 -11.85 12.15
C SER A 179 7.48 -11.11 13.23
N ARG A 180 7.27 -9.80 13.38
CA ARG A 180 7.91 -8.98 14.41
C ARG A 180 7.46 -9.40 15.81
N GLU A 181 6.16 -9.66 16.02
CA GLU A 181 5.59 -10.10 17.29
C GLU A 181 6.12 -11.49 17.71
N ARG A 182 6.25 -12.42 16.75
CA ARG A 182 6.89 -13.72 17.00
C ARG A 182 8.36 -13.55 17.43
N LEU A 183 9.10 -12.65 16.76
CA LEU A 183 10.49 -12.38 17.09
C LEU A 183 10.66 -11.65 18.43
N THR A 184 9.78 -10.71 18.79
CA THR A 184 9.81 -10.04 20.10
C THR A 184 9.51 -11.03 21.22
N LYS A 185 8.48 -11.89 21.06
CA LYS A 185 8.16 -12.93 22.03
C LYS A 185 9.32 -13.91 22.25
N GLN A 186 10.02 -14.31 21.18
CA GLN A 186 11.22 -15.13 21.28
C GLN A 186 12.38 -14.40 22.00
N ARG A 187 12.54 -13.09 21.77
CA ARG A 187 13.55 -12.26 22.45
C ARG A 187 13.25 -12.09 23.94
N ASP A 188 12.01 -11.85 24.31
CA ASP A 188 11.58 -11.72 25.71
C ASP A 188 11.80 -13.03 26.49
N VAL A 189 11.46 -14.16 25.86
CA VAL A 189 11.74 -15.48 26.42
C VAL A 189 13.25 -15.67 26.57
N ALA A 190 14.05 -15.41 25.53
CA ALA A 190 15.50 -15.53 25.59
C ALA A 190 16.13 -14.61 26.65
N ASP A 191 15.61 -13.40 26.85
CA ASP A 191 16.08 -12.48 27.88
C ASP A 191 15.65 -12.92 29.28
N ALA A 192 14.48 -13.53 29.45
CA ALA A 192 14.09 -14.18 30.70
C ALA A 192 14.98 -15.39 31.02
N PHE A 193 15.31 -16.22 30.02
CA PHE A 193 16.27 -17.33 30.18
C PHE A 193 17.67 -16.82 30.54
N ARG A 194 18.15 -15.75 29.89
CA ARG A 194 19.43 -15.11 30.23
C ARG A 194 19.41 -14.48 31.62
N GLY A 195 18.28 -13.93 32.06
CA GLY A 195 18.11 -13.41 33.41
C GLY A 195 18.07 -14.50 34.49
N ALA A 196 17.51 -15.67 34.18
CA ALA A 196 17.37 -16.79 35.12
C ALA A 196 18.61 -17.69 35.21
N PHE A 197 19.33 -17.91 34.10
CA PHE A 197 20.48 -18.84 34.05
C PHE A 197 21.78 -18.22 33.53
N GLY A 198 21.72 -17.06 32.91
CA GLY A 198 22.91 -16.36 32.41
C GLY A 198 23.54 -15.51 33.51
N SER A 199 24.87 -15.48 33.54
CA SER A 199 25.57 -14.42 34.27
C SER A 199 25.11 -13.07 33.72
N VAL A 200 24.56 -12.22 34.58
CA VAL A 200 24.22 -10.81 34.36
C VAL A 200 25.11 -10.20 33.27
N LYS A 201 24.51 -9.54 32.26
CA LYS A 201 25.21 -8.73 31.25
C LYS A 201 26.17 -7.80 32.00
N MET A 202 27.44 -8.18 32.11
CA MET A 202 28.46 -7.27 32.63
C MET A 202 28.65 -6.23 31.54
N SER A 203 28.30 -4.98 31.85
CA SER A 203 28.74 -3.86 31.03
C SER A 203 30.26 -3.94 30.91
N LEU A 204 30.77 -3.73 29.69
CA LEU A 204 32.20 -3.77 29.34
C LEU A 204 33.08 -2.93 30.26
N THR A 205 32.49 -2.00 31.02
CA THR A 205 33.13 -1.06 31.94
C THR A 205 33.34 -1.57 33.37
N SER A 206 32.70 -2.66 33.81
CA SER A 206 32.75 -3.10 35.24
C SER A 206 34.00 -3.91 35.65
N ARG A 207 35.03 -3.97 34.80
CA ARG A 207 36.19 -4.87 34.94
C ARG A 207 37.37 -4.33 35.78
N SER A 208 37.17 -3.31 36.63
CA SER A 208 38.27 -2.74 37.40
C SER A 208 38.06 -2.88 38.92
N GLY A 209 38.84 -3.76 39.55
CA GLY A 209 39.21 -3.60 40.95
C GLY A 209 38.67 -4.61 41.95
N THR A 210 37.40 -4.53 42.36
CA THR A 210 37.04 -4.89 43.74
C THR A 210 36.32 -6.22 43.98
N THR A 211 35.95 -6.96 42.94
CA THR A 211 35.19 -8.23 43.08
C THR A 211 36.02 -9.51 42.91
N LYS A 212 37.35 -9.42 42.78
CA LYS A 212 38.22 -10.60 42.56
C LYS A 212 38.26 -11.62 43.71
N ARG A 213 37.91 -11.24 44.95
CA ARG A 213 37.92 -12.18 46.10
C ARG A 213 36.58 -12.87 46.33
N ILE A 214 35.46 -12.17 46.18
CA ILE A 214 34.10 -12.72 46.39
C ILE A 214 33.61 -13.50 45.16
N ALA A 215 34.10 -13.19 43.96
CA ALA A 215 33.75 -13.91 42.72
C ALA A 215 34.55 -15.21 42.46
N ARG A 216 35.49 -15.60 43.34
CA ARG A 216 36.34 -16.78 43.13
C ARG A 216 35.68 -18.12 43.48
N SER A 217 34.65 -18.15 44.32
CA SER A 217 33.91 -19.40 44.55
C SER A 217 32.85 -19.59 43.45
N ARG A 218 33.22 -20.31 42.38
CA ARG A 218 32.30 -20.73 41.30
C ARG A 218 31.17 -21.65 41.77
N ILE A 219 31.29 -22.22 42.97
CA ILE A 219 30.35 -23.17 43.56
C ILE A 219 29.09 -22.44 44.07
N LEU A 220 29.23 -21.33 44.79
CA LEU A 220 28.10 -20.65 45.46
C LEU A 220 27.12 -19.91 44.52
N LYS A 221 27.56 -19.47 43.33
CA LYS A 221 26.68 -18.76 42.38
C LYS A 221 25.89 -19.67 41.45
N LYS A 222 26.43 -20.86 41.14
CA LYS A 222 25.77 -21.80 40.23
C LYS A 222 24.63 -22.57 40.92
N ASP A 223 24.67 -22.64 42.25
CA ASP A 223 23.74 -23.45 43.05
C ASP A 223 22.55 -22.67 43.64
N SER A 224 22.52 -21.33 43.51
CA SER A 224 21.44 -20.50 44.08
C SER A 224 20.05 -20.70 43.43
N HIS A 225 19.99 -21.38 42.29
CA HIS A 225 18.76 -21.71 41.58
C HIS A 225 18.53 -23.22 41.42
N LEU A 226 19.33 -24.04 42.11
CA LEU A 226 19.19 -25.50 42.14
C LEU A 226 18.38 -25.87 43.38
N HIS A 227 17.20 -26.46 43.18
CA HIS A 227 16.38 -26.94 44.28
C HIS A 227 16.59 -28.44 44.43
N MET A 228 17.06 -28.88 45.60
CA MET A 228 17.16 -30.29 45.93
C MET A 228 15.77 -30.87 46.14
N ARG A 229 15.40 -31.85 45.32
CA ARG A 229 14.16 -32.63 45.50
C ARG A 229 14.51 -34.09 45.75
N ARG A 230 14.01 -34.64 46.86
CA ARG A 230 14.08 -36.08 47.13
C ARG A 230 13.01 -36.78 46.30
N THR A 231 13.42 -37.59 45.34
CA THR A 231 12.53 -38.59 44.72
C THR A 231 12.30 -39.77 45.69
N PRO A 232 11.20 -40.52 45.55
CA PRO A 232 10.91 -41.69 46.40
C PRO A 232 11.97 -42.80 46.27
N SER A 233 12.70 -42.86 45.14
CA SER A 233 13.95 -43.60 45.05
C SER A 233 15.07 -42.78 45.69
N LYS A 234 15.77 -43.36 46.66
CA LYS A 234 16.80 -42.77 47.57
C LYS A 234 18.06 -42.15 46.90
N SER A 235 17.98 -41.59 45.69
CA SER A 235 19.05 -40.82 45.06
C SER A 235 18.70 -39.33 45.02
N ILE A 236 19.61 -38.49 45.50
CA ILE A 236 19.51 -37.03 45.40
C ILE A 236 19.93 -36.67 43.98
N LYS A 237 18.98 -36.24 43.14
CA LYS A 237 19.28 -35.67 41.83
C LYS A 237 19.17 -34.16 41.90
N VAL A 238 20.17 -33.48 41.34
CA VAL A 238 20.18 -32.01 41.22
C VAL A 238 19.51 -31.65 39.91
N LEU A 239 18.34 -31.00 39.99
CA LEU A 239 17.53 -30.59 38.85
C LEU A 239 17.54 -29.07 38.72
N ALA A 240 17.46 -28.56 37.49
CA ALA A 240 17.41 -27.12 37.26
C ALA A 240 15.98 -26.61 37.55
N THR A 241 15.85 -25.40 38.08
CA THR A 241 14.51 -24.78 38.22
C THR A 241 13.93 -24.46 36.86
N CYS A 242 12.64 -24.73 36.66
CA CYS A 242 11.99 -24.38 35.41
C CYS A 242 11.87 -22.83 35.29
N PRO A 243 12.37 -22.21 34.22
CA PRO A 243 12.41 -20.75 34.07
C PRO A 243 11.04 -20.12 33.87
N TYR A 244 10.08 -20.89 33.34
CA TYR A 244 8.73 -20.42 33.06
C TYR A 244 7.90 -20.24 34.34
N CYS A 245 8.13 -21.06 35.35
CA CYS A 245 7.38 -21.03 36.62
C CYS A 245 8.22 -20.74 37.85
N LYS A 246 9.54 -20.54 37.70
CA LYS A 246 10.47 -20.25 38.81
C LYS A 246 10.30 -21.19 40.02
N GLY A 247 10.08 -22.48 39.76
CA GLY A 247 9.86 -23.49 40.80
C GLY A 247 8.40 -23.71 41.23
N GLY A 248 7.46 -22.87 40.79
CA GLY A 248 6.03 -23.00 41.13
C GLY A 248 5.26 -24.11 40.40
N GLY A 249 5.86 -24.69 39.35
CA GLY A 249 5.21 -25.69 38.50
C GLY A 249 4.38 -25.07 37.37
N CYS A 250 4.59 -25.54 36.14
CA CYS A 250 3.78 -25.19 34.98
C CYS A 250 3.73 -26.34 33.98
N LYS A 251 2.87 -26.22 32.97
CA LYS A 251 2.69 -27.22 31.90
C LYS A 251 4.01 -27.55 31.18
N GLU A 252 4.88 -26.57 30.99
CA GLU A 252 6.20 -26.75 30.35
C GLU A 252 7.18 -27.63 31.15
N CYS A 253 6.94 -27.84 32.45
CA CYS A 253 7.74 -28.72 33.31
C CYS A 253 6.89 -29.83 33.96
N GLY A 254 5.73 -30.15 33.38
CA GLY A 254 4.83 -31.18 33.92
C GLY A 254 4.37 -30.90 35.36
N ASN A 255 4.18 -29.63 35.72
CA ASN A 255 3.83 -29.14 37.06
C ASN A 255 4.85 -29.46 38.16
N THR A 256 6.07 -29.86 37.81
CA THR A 256 7.09 -30.23 38.80
C THR A 256 7.93 -29.06 39.32
N GLY A 257 7.94 -27.94 38.59
CA GLY A 257 8.73 -26.76 38.91
C GLY A 257 10.20 -26.87 38.51
N THR A 258 10.63 -28.02 37.98
CA THR A 258 12.03 -28.37 37.71
C THR A 258 12.18 -29.09 36.37
N LEU A 259 13.36 -29.01 35.75
CA LEU A 259 13.75 -29.69 34.50
C LEU A 259 14.90 -30.67 34.75
#